data_AF-A0A965VQ61-F1
#
_entry.id   AF-A0A965VQ61-F1
#
_cell.length_a   1.000
_cell.length_b   1.000
_cell.length_c   1.000
_cell.angle_alpha   90.00
_cell.angle_beta   90.00
_cell.angle_gamma   90.00
#
_symmetry.space_group_name_H-M   'P 1'
#
loop_
_entity.id
_entity.type
_entity.pdbx_description
1 polymer ?
#
loop_
_entity_poly.entity_id
_entity_poly.type
_entity_poly.pdbx_seq_one_letter_code
_entity_poly.pdbx_strand_id
1 'polypeptide(L)'
;YQMRLQDVAPNFTNRGWESFLKALRESRRLQAIRERRLIMDVEILAAPEVVRQGDLNGIYTWVLRVPISVKFEGDGAPPSVETELRMTAVRVSTLQSPRGVAIEQWIEIFPETLERLRQQEKAGELAPKKP
;
A
#
# COMPACT_ATOMS: atom_id res chain seq x y z
N TYR A 1 -5.33 -10.34 -15.59
CA TYR A 1 -5.29 -9.24 -14.61
C TYR A 1 -6.69 -8.75 -14.23
N GLN A 2 -7.55 -8.37 -15.18
CA GLN A 2 -8.91 -7.85 -14.90
C GLN A 2 -9.80 -8.79 -14.07
N MET A 3 -9.67 -10.10 -14.23
CA MET A 3 -10.52 -11.09 -13.55
C MET A 3 -10.31 -11.12 -12.02
N ARG A 4 -9.07 -10.97 -11.50
CA ARG A 4 -8.81 -10.95 -10.04
C ARG A 4 -9.18 -9.62 -9.37
N LEU A 5 -9.21 -8.52 -10.14
CA LEU A 5 -9.50 -7.19 -9.60
C LEU A 5 -10.99 -6.99 -9.31
N GLN A 6 -11.86 -7.59 -10.12
CA GLN A 6 -13.31 -7.50 -9.90
C GLN A 6 -13.73 -8.22 -8.61
N ASP A 7 -13.04 -9.30 -8.24
CA ASP A 7 -13.33 -10.09 -7.04
C ASP A 7 -13.00 -9.34 -5.74
N VAL A 8 -12.03 -8.41 -5.79
CA VAL A 8 -11.61 -7.65 -4.60
C VAL A 8 -12.31 -6.30 -4.47
N ALA A 9 -12.89 -5.78 -5.55
CA ALA A 9 -13.60 -4.50 -5.56
C ALA A 9 -14.68 -4.36 -4.46
N PRO A 10 -15.46 -5.41 -4.10
CA PRO A 10 -16.44 -5.33 -3.01
C PRO A 10 -15.85 -5.04 -1.62
N ASN A 11 -14.53 -5.20 -1.43
CA ASN A 11 -13.87 -4.88 -0.15
C ASN A 11 -13.55 -3.38 0.02
N PHE A 12 -13.78 -2.56 -1.01
CA PHE A 12 -13.45 -1.14 -1.02
C PHE A 12 -14.70 -0.27 -0.98
N THR A 13 -14.56 0.94 -0.46
CA THR A 13 -15.51 2.03 -0.79
C THR A 13 -15.24 2.49 -2.22
N ASN A 14 -16.15 3.27 -2.82
CA ASN A 14 -15.92 3.84 -4.15
C ASN A 14 -14.60 4.63 -4.19
N ARG A 15 -14.34 5.43 -3.15
CA ARG A 15 -13.11 6.21 -3.01
C ARG A 15 -11.89 5.33 -2.77
N GLY A 16 -12.01 4.28 -1.95
CA GLY A 16 -10.92 3.32 -1.73
C GLY A 16 -10.55 2.59 -3.01
N TRP A 17 -11.53 2.25 -3.85
CA TRP A 17 -11.30 1.62 -5.14
C TRP A 17 -10.55 2.53 -6.10
N GLU A 18 -10.94 3.80 -6.18
CA GLU A 18 -10.21 4.80 -6.97
C GLU A 18 -8.78 5.01 -6.46
N SER A 19 -8.58 5.06 -5.13
CA SER A 19 -7.27 5.14 -4.50
C SER A 19 -6.39 3.95 -4.88
N PHE A 20 -6.96 2.75 -4.85
CA PHE A 20 -6.26 1.52 -5.23
C PHE A 20 -5.87 1.55 -6.72
N LEU A 21 -6.80 1.89 -7.62
CA LEU A 21 -6.51 2.01 -9.06
C LEU A 21 -5.49 3.11 -9.37
N LYS A 22 -5.47 4.19 -8.60
CA LYS A 22 -4.45 5.24 -8.70
C LYS A 22 -3.08 4.71 -8.30
N ALA A 23 -2.94 4.11 -7.12
CA ALA A 23 -1.68 3.51 -6.66
C ALA A 23 -1.16 2.45 -7.65
N LEU A 24 -2.07 1.65 -8.21
CA LEU A 24 -1.77 0.65 -9.23
C LEU A 24 -1.21 1.30 -10.52
N ARG A 25 -1.79 2.42 -10.98
CA ARG A 25 -1.31 3.13 -12.19
C ARG A 25 0.01 3.87 -11.97
N GLU A 26 0.21 4.44 -10.79
CA GLU A 26 1.41 5.24 -10.45
C GLU A 26 2.64 4.39 -10.13
N SER A 27 2.43 3.11 -9.81
CA SER A 27 3.51 2.14 -9.65
C SER A 27 4.25 1.92 -10.97
N ARG A 28 5.45 2.52 -11.06
CA ARG A 28 6.39 2.30 -12.19
C ARG A 28 6.74 0.83 -12.41
N ARG A 29 6.63 -0.02 -11.37
CA ARG A 29 6.87 -1.48 -11.49
C ARG A 29 5.73 -2.18 -12.22
N LEU A 30 4.49 -1.70 -12.13
CA LEU A 30 3.37 -2.25 -12.91
C LEU A 30 3.49 -2.02 -14.40
N GLN A 31 4.21 -0.97 -14.82
CA GLN A 31 4.59 -0.79 -16.22
C GLN A 31 5.54 -1.91 -16.68
N ALA A 32 6.57 -2.23 -15.89
CA ALA A 32 7.51 -3.32 -16.19
C ALA A 32 6.83 -4.70 -16.18
N ILE A 33 5.88 -4.93 -15.27
CA ILE A 33 5.04 -6.13 -15.25
C ILE A 33 4.24 -6.27 -16.53
N ARG A 34 3.65 -5.17 -17.02
CA ARG A 34 2.82 -5.18 -18.23
C ARG A 34 3.65 -5.47 -19.48
N GLU A 35 4.84 -4.88 -19.58
CA GLU A 35 5.75 -5.08 -20.72
C GLU A 35 6.29 -6.51 -20.77
N ARG A 36 6.57 -7.12 -19.61
CA ARG A 36 7.18 -8.47 -19.50
C ARG A 36 6.21 -9.59 -19.15
N ARG A 37 4.91 -9.29 -19.06
CA ARG A 37 3.84 -10.23 -18.65
C ARG A 37 4.13 -10.95 -17.33
N LEU A 38 4.75 -10.26 -16.38
CA LEU A 38 5.05 -10.86 -15.06
C LEU A 38 3.76 -11.11 -14.28
N ILE A 39 3.77 -12.11 -13.42
CA ILE A 39 2.72 -12.38 -12.43
C ILE A 39 3.19 -11.77 -11.10
N MET A 40 2.32 -11.05 -10.40
CA MET A 40 2.63 -10.46 -9.10
C MET A 40 1.89 -11.24 -8.01
N ASP A 41 2.63 -11.64 -6.99
CA ASP A 41 2.12 -12.30 -5.80
C ASP A 41 2.54 -11.51 -4.55
N VAL A 42 1.68 -11.52 -3.53
CA VAL A 42 1.88 -10.78 -2.30
C VAL A 42 1.69 -11.72 -1.12
N GLU A 43 2.65 -11.73 -0.20
CA GLU A 43 2.65 -12.52 1.02
C GLU A 43 2.62 -11.60 2.25
N ILE A 44 1.82 -11.94 3.26
CA ILE A 44 1.77 -11.21 4.53
C ILE A 44 2.85 -11.79 5.44
N LEU A 45 3.81 -10.95 5.85
CA LEU A 45 4.98 -11.38 6.62
C LEU A 45 4.68 -11.50 8.12
N ALA A 46 3.78 -10.68 8.65
CA ALA A 46 3.38 -10.69 10.05
C ALA A 46 1.96 -10.14 10.24
N ALA A 47 1.42 -10.29 11.45
CA ALA A 47 0.09 -9.82 11.79
C ALA A 47 -0.07 -8.30 11.52
N PRO A 48 -1.19 -7.87 10.91
CA PRO A 48 -1.52 -6.45 10.77
C PRO A 48 -1.58 -5.73 12.12
N GLU A 49 -1.07 -4.50 12.16
CA GLU A 49 -1.12 -3.63 13.34
C GLU A 49 -2.10 -2.47 13.12
N VAL A 50 -2.94 -2.18 14.12
CA VAL A 50 -3.76 -0.95 14.14
C VAL A 50 -2.89 0.21 14.62
N VAL A 51 -2.45 1.06 13.70
CA VAL A 51 -1.62 2.24 14.00
C VAL A 51 -2.45 3.35 14.62
N ARG A 52 -3.71 3.48 14.19
CA ARG A 52 -4.64 4.51 14.70
C ARG A 52 -6.08 4.04 14.52
N GLN A 53 -6.95 4.36 15.46
CA GLN A 53 -8.39 4.17 15.32
C GLN A 53 -9.19 5.29 16.00
N GLY A 54 -10.43 5.49 15.55
CA GLY A 54 -11.37 6.42 16.15
C GLY A 54 -12.40 6.96 15.17
N ASP A 55 -13.31 7.78 15.68
CA ASP A 55 -14.29 8.49 14.86
C ASP A 55 -13.63 9.61 14.06
N LEU A 56 -13.78 9.55 12.74
CA LEU A 56 -13.38 10.60 11.82
C LEU A 56 -14.62 11.03 11.04
N ASN A 57 -15.08 12.26 11.27
CA ASN A 57 -16.28 12.82 10.62
C ASN A 57 -17.54 11.95 10.80
N GLY A 58 -17.72 11.36 11.99
CA GLY A 58 -18.87 10.49 12.32
C GLY A 58 -18.77 9.08 11.75
N ILE A 59 -17.62 8.71 11.18
CA ILE A 59 -17.35 7.37 10.68
C ILE A 59 -16.16 6.78 11.45
N TYR A 60 -16.40 5.66 12.12
CA TYR A 60 -15.34 4.94 12.80
C TYR A 60 -14.34 4.40 11.78
N THR A 61 -13.07 4.73 12.00
CA THR A 61 -11.97 4.53 11.05
C THR A 61 -10.80 3.83 11.72
N TRP A 62 -10.15 2.93 10.99
CA TRP A 62 -8.92 2.23 11.37
C TRP A 62 -7.83 2.47 10.34
N VAL A 63 -6.63 2.83 10.80
CA VAL A 63 -5.42 2.87 9.99
C VAL A 63 -4.59 1.65 10.34
N LEU A 64 -4.39 0.78 9.36
CA LEU A 64 -3.68 -0.48 9.51
C LEU A 64 -2.32 -0.41 8.82
N ARG A 65 -1.37 -1.10 9.42
CA ARG A 65 -0.04 -1.36 8.90
C ARG A 65 0.11 -2.85 8.67
N VAL A 66 0.48 -3.24 7.45
CA VAL A 66 0.65 -4.65 7.09
C VAL A 66 2.03 -4.83 6.47
N PRO A 67 2.95 -5.56 7.12
CA PRO A 67 4.21 -5.93 6.50
C PRO A 67 3.96 -7.01 5.45
N ILE A 68 4.40 -6.76 4.21
CA ILE A 68 4.19 -7.66 3.07
C ILE A 68 5.50 -7.89 2.30
N SER A 69 5.57 -9.03 1.61
CA SER A 69 6.57 -9.29 0.57
C SER A 69 5.88 -9.38 -0.78
N VAL A 70 6.38 -8.62 -1.76
CA VAL A 70 5.88 -8.62 -3.13
C VAL A 70 6.87 -9.39 -4.00
N LYS A 71 6.39 -10.46 -4.63
CA LYS A 71 7.15 -11.31 -5.53
C LYS A 71 6.63 -11.15 -6.96
N PHE A 72 7.54 -11.19 -7.92
CA PHE A 72 7.21 -11.26 -9.33
C PHE A 72 7.68 -12.59 -9.91
N GLU A 73 6.84 -13.22 -10.74
CA GLU A 73 7.15 -14.45 -11.43
C GLU A 73 7.14 -14.24 -12.94
N GLY A 74 8.18 -14.74 -13.61
CA GLY A 74 8.37 -14.62 -15.06
C GLY A 74 9.83 -14.41 -15.43
N ASP A 75 10.09 -14.33 -16.74
CA ASP A 75 11.44 -14.14 -17.25
C ASP A 75 11.98 -12.74 -16.93
N GLY A 76 13.20 -12.68 -16.39
CA GLY A 76 13.82 -11.45 -15.92
C GLY A 76 13.07 -10.76 -14.78
N ALA A 77 12.32 -11.51 -13.95
CA ALA A 77 11.67 -10.98 -12.76
C ALA A 77 12.71 -10.43 -11.77
N PRO A 78 12.47 -9.23 -11.19
CA PRO A 78 13.35 -8.69 -10.15
C PRO A 78 13.21 -9.50 -8.85
N PRO A 79 14.16 -9.36 -7.91
CA PRO A 79 14.04 -9.94 -6.57
C PRO A 79 12.77 -9.50 -5.84
N SER A 80 12.30 -10.34 -4.91
CA SER A 80 11.19 -9.99 -4.03
C SER A 80 11.52 -8.77 -3.18
N VAL A 81 10.51 -7.95 -2.90
CA VAL A 81 10.66 -6.72 -2.13
C VAL A 81 9.76 -6.79 -0.90
N GLU A 82 10.37 -6.66 0.27
CA GLU A 82 9.63 -6.46 1.52
C GLU A 82 9.27 -4.98 1.68
N THR A 83 8.03 -4.73 2.05
CA THR A 83 7.48 -3.37 2.12
C THR A 83 6.36 -3.27 3.14
N GLU A 84 6.01 -2.03 3.53
CA GLU A 84 4.89 -1.76 4.42
C GLU A 84 3.68 -1.29 3.61
N LEU A 85 2.57 -2.02 3.72
CA LEU A 85 1.28 -1.58 3.21
C LEU A 85 0.55 -0.79 4.29
N ARG A 86 0.12 0.44 3.96
CA ARG A 86 -0.75 1.25 4.80
C ARG A 86 -2.14 1.31 4.20
N MET A 87 -3.12 0.81 4.94
CA MET A 87 -4.52 0.87 4.52
C MET A 87 -5.36 1.61 5.56
N THR A 88 -6.38 2.32 5.07
CA THR A 88 -7.42 2.91 5.91
C THR A 88 -8.69 2.12 5.67
N ALA A 89 -9.26 1.53 6.72
CA ALA A 89 -10.56 0.91 6.71
C ALA A 89 -11.57 1.81 7.45
N VAL A 90 -12.80 1.83 6.97
CA VAL A 90 -13.89 2.61 7.56
C VAL A 90 -15.11 1.73 7.78
N ARG A 91 -15.88 2.05 8.81
CA ARG A 91 -17.20 1.47 9.02
C ARG A 91 -18.14 1.91 7.90
N VAL A 92 -18.86 0.96 7.32
CA VAL A 92 -19.88 1.21 6.30
C VAL A 92 -21.19 0.50 6.65
N SER A 93 -22.28 0.88 5.99
CA SER A 93 -23.55 0.18 6.12
C SER A 93 -23.41 -1.28 5.67
N THR A 94 -24.08 -2.21 6.35
CA THR A 94 -24.13 -3.62 5.94
C THR A 94 -24.86 -3.83 4.61
N LEU A 95 -25.66 -2.84 4.17
CA LEU A 95 -26.22 -2.79 2.82
C LEU A 95 -25.15 -2.61 1.73
N GLN A 96 -24.02 -1.98 2.08
CA GLN A 96 -22.91 -1.71 1.17
C GLN A 96 -21.84 -2.81 1.24
N SER A 97 -21.49 -3.27 2.45
CA SER A 97 -20.54 -4.37 2.66
C SER A 97 -21.10 -5.31 3.72
N PRO A 98 -21.30 -6.61 3.43
CA PRO A 98 -21.81 -7.58 4.41
C PRO A 98 -20.99 -7.62 5.72
N ARG A 99 -19.70 -7.25 5.67
CA ARG A 99 -18.79 -7.22 6.82
C ARG A 99 -18.89 -5.92 7.64
N GLY A 100 -19.63 -4.91 7.20
CA GLY A 100 -19.79 -3.61 7.88
C GLY A 100 -18.53 -2.74 7.87
N VAL A 101 -17.49 -3.15 7.16
CA VAL A 101 -16.23 -2.42 6.97
C VAL A 101 -15.81 -2.47 5.50
N ALA A 102 -15.14 -1.43 5.05
CA ALA A 102 -14.58 -1.34 3.71
C ALA A 102 -13.28 -0.53 3.71
N ILE A 103 -12.40 -0.80 2.75
CA ILE A 103 -11.15 -0.07 2.55
C ILE A 103 -11.47 1.28 1.91
N GLU A 104 -11.13 2.36 2.60
CA GLU A 104 -11.30 3.75 2.16
C GLU A 104 -10.03 4.30 1.48
N GLN A 105 -8.87 3.75 1.81
CA GLN A 105 -7.60 4.19 1.23
C GLN A 105 -6.59 3.05 1.19
N TRP A 106 -5.86 2.96 0.07
CA TRP A 106 -4.78 2.00 -0.15
C TRP A 106 -3.50 2.77 -0.53
N ILE A 107 -2.48 2.70 0.32
CA ILE A 107 -1.17 3.29 0.07
C ILE A 107 -0.10 2.23 0.29
N GLU A 108 0.59 1.85 -0.77
CA GLU A 108 1.79 1.05 -0.68
C GLU A 108 2.99 1.96 -0.39
N ILE A 109 3.67 1.73 0.75
CA ILE A 109 4.83 2.54 1.15
C ILE A 109 6.07 1.75 0.78
N PHE A 110 6.56 1.94 -0.44
CA PHE A 110 7.84 1.38 -0.83
C PHE A 110 8.98 2.05 -0.06
N PRO A 111 9.96 1.27 0.44
CA PRO A 111 11.20 1.83 0.93
C PRO A 111 12.07 2.30 -0.25
N GLU A 112 11.71 3.40 -0.91
CA GLU A 112 12.66 4.19 -1.73
C GLU A 112 13.07 5.50 -1.01
N THR A 113 12.42 5.81 0.12
CA THR A 113 12.53 7.13 0.77
C THR A 113 13.30 7.10 2.08
N LEU A 114 13.34 5.96 2.80
CA LEU A 114 14.06 5.87 4.08
C LEU A 114 15.58 5.97 3.90
N GLU A 115 16.14 5.50 2.79
CA GLU A 115 17.57 5.71 2.51
C GLU A 115 17.87 7.16 2.14
N ARG A 116 17.02 7.83 1.35
CA ARG A 116 17.23 9.24 0.97
C ARG A 116 17.09 10.20 2.14
N LEU A 117 16.14 9.96 3.05
CA LEU A 117 15.98 10.77 4.26
C LEU A 117 17.10 10.53 5.27
N ARG A 118 17.54 9.28 5.45
CA ARG A 118 18.68 8.95 6.34
C ARG A 118 20.02 9.44 5.77
N GLN A 119 20.15 9.53 4.44
CA GLN A 119 21.29 10.16 3.76
C GLN A 119 21.25 11.69 3.83
N GLN A 120 20.06 12.32 3.76
CA GLN A 120 19.92 13.77 3.97
C GLN A 120 20.18 14.20 5.42
N GLU A 121 19.75 13.42 6.42
CA GLU A 121 20.05 13.70 7.83
C GLU A 121 21.55 13.52 8.14
N LYS A 122 22.20 12.47 7.63
CA LYS A 122 23.65 12.28 7.77
C LYS A 122 24.50 13.34 7.03
N ALA A 123 23.99 13.88 5.92
CA ALA A 123 24.67 14.95 5.18
C ALA A 123 24.49 16.33 5.85
N GLY A 124 23.40 16.53 6.60
CA GLY A 124 23.14 17.77 7.35
C GLY A 124 23.93 17.92 8.65
N GLU A 125 24.37 16.81 9.25
CA GLU A 125 25.14 16.80 10.52
C GLU A 125 26.65 17.00 10.34
N LEU A 126 27.17 16.99 9.10
CA LEU A 126 28.59 17.15 8.79
C LEU A 126 28.89 18.44 8.00
N ALA A 127 28.27 19.57 8.36
CA ALA A 127 28.73 20.89 7.94
C ALA A 127 29.27 21.65 9.15
N PRO A 128 30.52 22.15 9.12
CA PRO A 128 31.13 22.80 10.27
C PRO A 128 30.36 24.09 10.59
N LYS A 129 30.15 24.36 11.89
CA LYS A 129 29.90 25.71 12.39
C LYS A 129 30.97 26.61 11.78
N LYS A 130 30.57 27.47 10.84
CA LYS A 130 31.43 28.57 10.39
C LYS A 130 31.63 29.52 11.58
N PRO A 131 32.85 30.07 11.72
CA PRO A 131 33.21 30.96 12.82
C PRO A 131 32.42 32.27 12.79
#